data_AF-A0A5Q4H3N7-F1
#
_entry.id   AF-A0A5Q4H3N7-F1
#
_cell.length_a   1.000
_cell.length_b   1.000
_cell.length_c   1.000
_cell.angle_alpha   90.00
_cell.angle_beta   90.00
_cell.angle_gamma   90.00
#
_symmetry.space_group_name_H-M   'P 1'
#
loop_
_entity.id
_entity.type
_entity.pdbx_description
1 polymer ?
#
loop_
_entity_poly.entity_id
_entity_poly.type
_entity_poly.pdbx_seq_one_letter_code
_entity_poly.pdbx_strand_id
1 'polypeptide(L)'
;MSSILGGSELLAEPDVGSVQYIEACPAGEVRRYGPAGELLEQVLLGRTPPQLVQGDNRIGFACQGPESPPPRAWVQIRSLGEPIR
;
A
#
# COMPACT_ATOMS: atom_id res chain seq x y z
N MET A 1 5.18 5.07 -5.00
CA MET A 1 3.78 4.61 -5.02
C MET A 1 3.00 5.45 -4.04
N SER A 2 1.87 6.06 -4.44
CA SER A 2 1.04 6.79 -3.48
C SER A 2 -0.38 6.24 -3.46
N SER A 3 -0.90 6.05 -2.25
CA SER A 3 -2.26 5.61 -1.99
C SER A 3 -2.94 6.58 -1.03
N ILE A 4 -4.05 7.18 -1.42
CA ILE A 4 -4.80 8.10 -0.56
C ILE A 4 -5.82 7.29 0.23
N LEU A 5 -5.99 7.55 1.52
CA LEU A 5 -7.11 7.02 2.32
C LEU A 5 -7.64 8.13 3.22
N GLY A 6 -8.95 8.42 3.14
CA GLY A 6 -9.58 9.44 4.00
C GLY A 6 -9.00 10.86 3.86
N GLY A 7 -8.40 11.18 2.71
CA GLY A 7 -7.73 12.47 2.48
C GLY A 7 -6.28 12.55 2.98
N SER A 8 -5.75 11.46 3.56
CA SER A 8 -4.35 11.34 3.95
C SER A 8 -3.62 10.39 3.00
N GLU A 9 -2.54 10.88 2.40
CA GLU A 9 -1.71 10.11 1.47
C GLU A 9 -0.80 9.17 2.26
N LEU A 10 -0.76 7.89 1.90
CA LEU A 10 0.28 6.95 2.23
C LEU A 10 1.23 6.89 1.01
N LEU A 11 2.34 7.59 1.12
CA LEU A 11 3.37 7.63 0.09
C LEU A 11 4.43 6.63 0.53
N ALA A 12 4.37 5.44 -0.05
CA ALA A 12 5.45 4.48 0.05
C ALA A 12 6.20 4.59 -1.29
N GLU A 13 7.48 4.96 -1.29
CA GLU A 13 8.30 4.96 -2.50
C GLU A 13 9.13 3.67 -2.69
N PRO A 14 8.70 2.45 -2.33
CA PRO A 14 9.52 1.30 -2.63
C PRO A 14 9.42 1.03 -4.13
N ASP A 15 10.59 0.79 -4.73
CA ASP A 15 10.68 0.18 -6.05
C ASP A 15 10.20 -1.28 -5.92
N VAL A 16 9.11 -1.62 -6.60
CA VAL A 16 8.50 -2.95 -6.54
C VAL A 16 8.69 -3.62 -7.88
N GLY A 17 9.54 -4.64 -7.90
CA GLY A 17 9.71 -5.51 -9.05
C GLY A 17 8.46 -6.36 -9.32
N SER A 18 8.37 -6.95 -10.51
CA SER A 18 7.33 -7.94 -10.80
C SER A 18 7.31 -9.03 -9.72
N VAL A 19 6.11 -9.49 -9.37
CA VAL A 19 5.83 -10.53 -8.35
C VAL A 19 6.30 -10.23 -6.91
N GLN A 20 6.79 -9.01 -6.65
CA GLN A 20 7.00 -8.50 -5.29
C GLN A 20 5.70 -7.88 -4.76
N TYR A 21 5.59 -7.74 -3.44
CA TYR A 21 4.47 -7.05 -2.81
C TYR A 21 4.90 -6.23 -1.60
N ILE A 22 4.07 -5.23 -1.28
CA ILE A 22 4.23 -4.39 -0.11
C ILE A 22 3.09 -4.67 0.86
N GLU A 23 3.40 -4.70 2.15
CA GLU A 23 2.43 -4.68 3.22
C GLU A 23 2.61 -3.38 4.03
N ALA A 24 1.54 -2.60 4.14
CA ALA A 24 1.49 -1.44 5.03
C ALA A 24 0.72 -1.81 6.29
N CYS A 25 1.41 -1.90 7.42
CA CYS A 25 0.85 -2.29 8.70
C CYS A 25 0.23 -1.09 9.43
N PRO A 26 -0.77 -1.31 10.30
CA PRO A 26 -1.43 -0.24 11.07
C PRO A 26 -0.49 0.59 11.95
N ALA A 27 0.64 0.00 12.38
CA ALA A 27 1.64 0.67 13.22
C ALA A 27 2.57 1.63 12.44
N GLY A 28 2.40 1.77 11.12
CA GLY A 28 3.29 2.58 10.28
C GLY A 28 4.46 1.82 9.69
N GLU A 29 4.61 0.53 9.98
CA GLU A 29 5.59 -0.31 9.29
C GLU A 29 5.15 -0.60 7.85
N VAL A 30 6.09 -0.44 6.92
CA VAL A 30 5.95 -0.84 5.52
C VAL A 30 7.00 -1.91 5.24
N ARG A 31 6.55 -3.07 4.79
CA ARG A 31 7.40 -4.23 4.51
C ARG A 31 7.31 -4.56 3.04
N ARG A 32 8.45 -4.74 2.38
CA ARG A 32 8.54 -5.23 1.00
C ARG A 32 9.03 -6.66 1.01
N TYR A 33 8.31 -7.50 0.28
CA TYR A 33 8.62 -8.91 0.16
C TYR A 33 8.93 -9.27 -1.28
N GLY A 34 9.82 -10.25 -1.42
CA GLY A 34 10.16 -10.86 -2.69
C GLY A 34 9.15 -11.90 -3.15
N PRO A 35 9.40 -12.53 -4.31
CA PRO A 35 8.46 -13.48 -4.93
C PRO A 35 8.18 -14.71 -4.08
N ALA A 36 9.13 -15.12 -3.22
CA ALA A 36 8.98 -16.27 -2.33
C ALA A 36 8.47 -15.88 -0.94
N GLY A 37 8.08 -14.61 -0.74
CA GLY A 37 7.64 -14.09 0.56
C GLY A 37 8.78 -13.74 1.51
N GLU A 38 10.03 -13.72 1.03
CA GLU A 38 11.18 -13.27 1.81
C GLU A 38 11.11 -11.76 2.06
N LEU A 39 11.40 -11.33 3.28
CA LEU A 39 11.46 -9.90 3.60
C LEU A 39 12.70 -9.29 2.94
N LEU A 40 12.50 -8.36 2.01
CA LEU A 40 13.57 -7.63 1.33
C LEU A 40 13.90 -6.32 2.04
N GLU A 41 12.87 -5.65 2.57
CA GLU A 41 13.01 -4.33 3.16
C GLU A 41 11.90 -4.05 4.17
N GLN A 42 12.24 -3.30 5.22
CA GLN A 42 11.30 -2.81 6.20
C GLN A 42 11.61 -1.34 6.51
N VAL A 43 10.60 -0.48 6.41
CA VAL A 43 10.68 0.95 6.66
C VAL A 43 9.59 1.35 7.62
N LEU A 44 9.90 2.26 8.55
CA LEU A 44 8.88 2.93 9.35
C LEU A 44 8.45 4.21 8.64
N LEU A 45 7.16 4.35 8.39
CA LEU A 45 6.59 5.61 8.01
C LEU A 45 6.77 6.57 9.19
N GLY A 46 7.45 7.69 8.96
CA GLY A 46 7.58 8.77 9.96
C GLY A 46 6.26 9.49 10.28
N ARG A 47 5.13 8.89 9.91
CA ARG A 47 3.77 9.37 10.13
C ARG A 47 2.82 8.20 10.37
N THR A 48 1.74 8.47 11.09
CA THR A 48 0.68 7.49 11.31
C THR A 48 -0.02 7.15 9.99
N PRO A 49 -0.22 5.86 9.67
CA PRO A 49 -1.06 5.47 8.54
C PRO A 49 -2.46 6.07 8.63
N PRO A 50 -3.09 6.38 7.50
CA PRO A 50 -4.48 6.81 7.48
C PRO A 50 -5.39 5.72 8.03
N GLN A 51 -6.43 6.13 8.75
CA GLN A 51 -7.43 5.22 9.30
C GLN A 51 -8.65 5.14 8.39
N LEU A 52 -9.25 3.95 8.33
CA LEU A 52 -10.55 3.75 7.72
C LEU A 52 -11.62 4.31 8.65
N VAL A 53 -12.47 5.19 8.13
CA VAL A 53 -13.58 5.80 8.89
C VAL A 53 -14.92 5.20 8.47
N GLN A 54 -15.98 5.45 9.22
CA GLN A 54 -17.33 5.04 8.81
C GLN A 54 -17.77 5.84 7.57
N GLY A 55 -18.39 5.16 6.60
CA GLY A 55 -18.83 5.74 5.34
C GLY A 55 -17.78 5.63 4.22
N ASP A 56 -17.87 6.54 3.24
CA ASP A 56 -17.07 6.46 2.01
C ASP A 56 -15.57 6.73 2.26
N ASN A 57 -14.76 5.70 2.07
CA ASN A 57 -13.30 5.81 2.07
C ASN A 57 -12.79 5.80 0.63
N ARG A 58 -12.31 6.95 0.14
CA ARG A 58 -11.71 7.05 -1.20
C ARG A 58 -10.28 6.53 -1.17
N ILE A 59 -10.01 5.59 -2.08
CA ILE A 59 -8.68 4.99 -2.25
C ILE A 59 -8.21 5.22 -3.67
N GLY A 60 -7.07 5.91 -3.78
CA GLY A 60 -6.36 6.09 -5.04
C GLY A 60 -5.14 5.18 -5.09
N PHE A 61 -4.72 4.80 -6.29
CA PHE A 61 -3.44 4.14 -6.51
C PHE A 61 -2.78 4.77 -7.74
N ALA A 62 -1.50 5.11 -7.60
CA ALA A 62 -0.67 5.54 -8.72
C ALA A 62 0.63 4.75 -8.77
N CYS A 63 0.96 4.28 -9.97
CA CYS A 63 2.26 3.69 -10.28
C CYS A 63 2.86 4.41 -11.48
N GLN A 64 4.19 4.53 -11.46
CA GLN A 64 4.98 4.92 -12.61
C GLN A 64 5.77 3.69 -13.04
N GLY A 65 5.89 3.47 -14.33
CA GLY A 65 6.54 2.28 -14.88
C GLY A 65 6.73 2.40 -16.39
N PRO A 66 7.32 1.37 -17.04
CA PRO A 66 7.53 1.37 -18.47
C PRO A 66 6.20 1.50 -19.24
N GLU A 67 6.22 2.17 -20.40
CA GLU A 67 5.02 2.37 -21.22
C GLU A 67 4.45 1.05 -21.77
N SER A 68 5.31 0.04 -21.99
CA SER A 68 4.91 -1.28 -22.48
C SER A 68 5.76 -2.39 -21.83
N PRO A 69 5.13 -3.39 -21.18
CA PRO A 69 3.70 -3.42 -20.84
C PRO A 69 3.36 -2.32 -19.83
N PRO A 70 2.16 -1.71 -19.89
CA PRO A 70 1.74 -0.72 -18.91
C PRO A 70 1.80 -1.30 -17.49
N PRO A 71 2.22 -0.51 -16.48
CA PRO A 71 2.33 -0.99 -15.12
C PRO A 71 0.95 -1.32 -14.55
N ARG A 72 0.87 -2.43 -13.82
CA ARG A 72 -0.35 -2.90 -13.17
C ARG A 72 0.00 -3.38 -11.77
N ALA A 73 -0.86 -3.10 -10.81
CA ALA A 73 -0.75 -3.63 -9.46
C ALA A 73 -2.12 -4.12 -9.00
N TRP A 74 -2.09 -5.13 -8.14
CA TRP A 74 -3.27 -5.58 -7.41
C TRP A 74 -3.22 -4.97 -6.01
N VAL A 75 -4.30 -4.30 -5.60
CA VAL A 75 -4.41 -3.69 -4.29
C VAL A 75 -5.45 -4.45 -3.49
N GLN A 76 -5.04 -4.95 -2.33
CA GLN A 76 -5.93 -5.60 -1.38
C GLN A 76 -5.94 -4.81 -0.08
N ILE A 77 -7.14 -4.55 0.44
CA ILE A 77 -7.34 -3.90 1.74
C ILE A 77 -7.90 -4.95 2.69
N ARG A 78 -7.30 -5.05 3.87
CA ARG A 78 -7.74 -5.95 4.93
C ARG A 78 -8.07 -5.11 6.15
N SER A 79 -9.32 -5.15 6.59
CA SER A 79 -9.75 -4.59 7.87
C SER A 79 -10.07 -5.72 8.84
N LEU A 80 -9.81 -5.50 10.13
CA LEU A 80 -10.23 -6.39 11.20
C LEU A 80 -11.40 -5.73 11.93
N GLY A 81 -12.51 -6.46 12.11
CA GLY A 81 -13.71 -5.96 12.78
C GLY A 81 -14.91 -5.88 11.84
N GLU A 82 -15.81 -4.93 12.11
CA GLU A 82 -17.05 -4.76 11.34
C GLU A 82 -16.77 -4.35 9.89
N PRO A 83 -17.59 -4.80 8.92
CA PRO A 83 -17.49 -4.35 7.54
C PRO A 83 -17.61 -2.82 7.45
N ILE A 84 -16.66 -2.20 6.76
CA ILE A 84 -16.73 -0.79 6.42
C ILE A 84 -17.80 -0.68 5.32
N ARG A 85 -18.92 -0.03 5.64
CA ARG A 85 -20.02 0.27 4.72
C ARG A 85 -19.89 1.68 4.17
#